data_AF-A8Q1K0-F1
#
_entry.id   AF-A8Q1K0-F1
#
_cell.length_a   1.000
_cell.length_b   1.000
_cell.length_c   1.000
_cell.angle_alpha   90.00
_cell.angle_beta   90.00
_cell.angle_gamma   90.00
#
_symmetry.space_group_name_H-M   'P 1'
#
loop_
_entity.id
_entity.type
_entity.pdbx_description
1 polymer ?
#
loop_
_entity_poly.entity_id
_entity_poly.type
_entity_poly.pdbx_seq_one_letter_code
_entity_poly.pdbx_strand_id
1 'polypeptide(L)' 'MSERIRELAQEPVAFLNEGTQFLNRCTKPGRKEFIQICRAVGTGFVIMGFIGYLVKLIHIPINNIVRAHNNTQRE' A
#
# COMPACT_ATOMS: atom_id res chain seq x y z
N MET A 1 -3.55 -31.36 -30.28
CA MET A 1 -3.95 -30.73 -29.00
C MET A 1 -2.74 -30.42 -28.11
N SER A 2 -1.64 -31.18 -28.17
CA SER A 2 -0.38 -30.90 -27.46
C SER A 2 0.42 -29.69 -27.99
N GLU A 3 0.36 -29.39 -29.29
CA GLU A 3 1.10 -28.24 -29.87
C GLU A 3 0.59 -26.89 -29.37
N ARG A 4 -0.73 -26.70 -29.27
CA ARG A 4 -1.32 -25.45 -28.74
C ARG A 4 -0.99 -25.20 -27.27
N ILE A 5 -0.86 -26.25 -26.46
CA ILE A 5 -0.47 -26.12 -25.04
C ILE A 5 1.02 -25.77 -24.91
N ARG A 6 1.88 -26.27 -25.82
CA ARG A 6 3.30 -25.88 -25.86
C ARG A 6 3.47 -24.45 -26.34
N GLU A 7 2.71 -24.02 -27.35
CA GLU A 7 2.74 -22.64 -27.86
C GLU A 7 2.26 -21.63 -26.80
N LEU A 8 1.16 -21.94 -26.10
CA LEU A 8 0.65 -21.12 -24.98
C LEU A 8 1.57 -21.15 -23.74
N ALA A 9 2.36 -22.21 -23.54
CA ALA A 9 3.32 -22.30 -22.43
C ALA A 9 4.67 -21.65 -22.77
N GLN A 10 5.00 -21.48 -24.05
CA GLN A 10 6.25 -20.85 -24.48
C GLN A 10 6.24 -19.34 -24.32
N GLU A 11 5.11 -18.69 -24.59
CA GLU A 11 4.95 -17.24 -24.41
C GLU A 11 5.22 -16.73 -22.98
N PRO A 12 4.66 -17.33 -21.90
CA PRO A 12 4.93 -16.88 -20.55
C PRO A 12 6.38 -17.17 -20.11
N VAL A 13 6.99 -18.24 -20.61
CA VAL A 13 8.41 -18.55 -20.31
C VAL A 13 9.34 -17.55 -20.99
N ALA A 14 9.07 -17.18 -22.25
CA ALA A 14 9.79 -16.14 -22.95
C ALA A 14 9.65 -14.78 -22.23
N PHE A 15 8.43 -14.43 -21.81
CA PHE A 15 8.16 -13.19 -21.07
C PHE A 15 8.89 -13.11 -19.72
N LEU A 16 8.99 -14.21 -18.98
CA LEU A 16 9.77 -14.26 -17.74
C LEU A 16 11.27 -14.08 -18.01
N ASN A 17 11.79 -14.69 -19.06
CA ASN A 17 13.20 -14.53 -19.46
C ASN A 17 13.50 -13.08 -19.87
N GLU A 18 12.62 -12.45 -20.64
CA GLU A 18 12.73 -11.03 -21.00
C GLU A 18 12.59 -10.11 -19.78
N GLY A 19 11.66 -10.42 -18.88
CA GLY A 19 11.46 -9.70 -17.62
C GLY A 19 12.68 -9.74 -16.70
N THR A 20 13.36 -10.89 -16.60
CA THR A 20 14.61 -11.00 -15.83
C THR A 20 15.76 -10.23 -16.49
N GLN A 21 15.85 -10.25 -17.81
CA GLN A 21 16.85 -9.45 -18.55
C GLN A 21 16.60 -7.95 -18.38
N PHE A 22 15.34 -7.53 -18.34
CA PHE A 22 14.94 -6.16 -18.05
C PHE A 22 15.31 -5.74 -16.61
N LEU A 23 14.95 -6.54 -15.60
CA LEU A 23 15.30 -6.28 -14.20
C LEU A 23 16.81 -6.20 -13.96
N ASN A 24 17.60 -6.94 -14.72
CA ASN A 24 19.07 -6.87 -14.66
C ASN A 24 19.64 -5.61 -15.33
N ARG A 25 18.92 -4.98 -16.26
CA ARG A 25 19.26 -3.68 -16.87
C ARG A 25 18.83 -2.49 -16.02
N CYS A 26 17.90 -2.67 -15.07
CA CYS A 26 17.49 -1.60 -14.17
C CYS A 26 18.61 -1.22 -13.20
N THR A 27 18.81 0.08 -12.98
CA THR A 27 19.70 0.59 -11.93
C THR A 27 19.11 0.29 -10.56
N LYS A 28 19.73 -0.65 -9.83
CA LYS A 28 19.29 -1.00 -8.47
C LYS A 28 19.74 0.08 -7.49
N PRO A 29 18.85 0.55 -6.60
CA PRO A 29 19.21 1.58 -5.63
C PRO A 29 20.32 1.10 -4.70
N GLY A 30 21.29 1.98 -4.45
CA GLY A 30 22.38 1.69 -3.52
C GLY A 30 21.91 1.71 -2.06
N ARG A 31 22.75 1.24 -1.13
CA ARG A 31 22.42 1.23 0.32
C ARG A 31 22.05 2.61 0.85
N LYS A 32 22.74 3.67 0.40
CA LYS A 32 22.49 5.06 0.84
C LYS A 32 21.14 5.58 0.35
N GLU A 33 20.84 5.37 -0.94
CA GLU A 33 19.57 5.78 -1.56
C GLU A 33 18.38 5.05 -0.94
N PHE A 34 18.53 3.74 -0.72
CA PHE A 34 17.50 2.94 -0.06
C PHE A 34 17.20 3.46 1.35
N ILE A 35 18.23 3.73 2.16
CA ILE A 35 18.05 4.27 3.52
C ILE A 35 17.40 5.66 3.49
N GLN A 36 17.76 6.51 2.52
CA GLN A 36 17.15 7.84 2.38
C GLN A 36 15.66 7.74 2.04
N ILE A 37 15.30 6.86 1.10
CA ILE A 37 13.89 6.61 0.74
C ILE A 37 13.13 6.03 1.93
N CYS A 38 13.67 5.02 2.62
CA CYS A 38 13.06 4.43 3.80
C CYS A 38 12.84 5.46 4.92
N ARG A 39 13.78 6.38 5.13
CA ARG A 39 13.61 7.47 6.11
C ARG A 39 12.50 8.43 5.71
N ALA A 40 12.44 8.84 4.44
CA ALA A 40 11.38 9.71 3.94
C ALA A 40 10.00 9.06 4.07
N VAL A 41 9.86 7.82 3.57
CA VAL A 41 8.60 7.05 3.63
C VAL A 41 8.21 6.75 5.09
N GLY A 42 9.16 6.35 5.93
CA GLY A 42 8.91 6.06 7.35
C GLY A 42 8.42 7.29 8.10
N THR A 43 9.00 8.46 7.84
CA THR A 43 8.54 9.73 8.46
C THR A 43 7.12 10.07 8.00
N GLY A 44 6.82 9.91 6.70
CA GLY A 44 5.48 10.13 6.17
C GLY A 44 4.44 9.19 6.78
N PHE A 45 4.77 7.89 6.92
CA PHE A 45 3.87 6.91 7.52
C PHE A 45 3.55 7.23 8.98
N VAL A 46 4.55 7.64 9.76
CA VAL A 46 4.35 8.04 11.17
C VAL A 46 3.42 9.25 11.26
N ILE A 47 3.64 10.28 10.45
CA ILE A 47 2.80 11.49 10.46
C ILE A 47 1.36 11.16 10.05
N MET A 48 1.16 10.42 8.96
CA MET A 48 -0.17 10.05 8.48
C MET A 48 -0.91 9.14 9.47
N GLY A 49 -0.20 8.20 10.10
CA GLY A 49 -0.73 7.35 11.15
C GLY A 49 -1.15 8.13 12.40
N PHE A 50 -0.32 9.10 12.82
CA PHE A 50 -0.61 9.93 13.99
C PHE A 50 -1.81 10.85 13.76
N ILE A 51 -1.88 11.51 12.60
CA ILE A 51 -3.03 12.34 12.23
C ILE A 51 -4.32 11.51 12.21
N GLY A 52 -4.29 10.31 11.61
CA GLY A 52 -5.45 9.42 11.59
C GLY A 52 -5.90 8.98 12.99
N TYR A 53 -4.96 8.73 13.90
CA TYR A 53 -5.27 8.39 15.29
C TYR A 53 -5.94 9.55 16.04
N LEU A 54 -5.42 10.77 15.92
CA LEU A 54 -5.99 11.95 16.57
C LEU A 54 -7.39 12.29 16.07
N VAL A 55 -7.59 12.26 14.74
CA VAL A 55 -8.92 12.50 14.15
C VAL A 55 -9.92 11.47 14.66
N LYS A 56 -9.53 10.20 14.69
CA LYS A 56 -10.40 9.12 15.21
C LYS A 56 -10.68 9.29 16.70
N LEU A 57 -9.71 9.71 17.49
CA LEU A 57 -9.86 9.96 18.92
C LEU A 57 -10.88 11.05 19.21
N ILE A 58 -10.90 12.13 18.43
CA ILE A 58 -11.85 13.25 18.59
C ILE A 58 -13.26 12.86 18.11
N HIS A 59 -13.36 12.05 17.07
CA HIS A 59 -14.67 11.68 16.50
C HIS A 59 -15.46 10.70 17.39
N ILE A 60 -14.80 9.83 18.16
CA ILE A 60 -15.47 8.88 19.08
C ILE A 60 -16.36 9.59 20.14
N PRO A 61 -15.85 10.54 20.95
CA PRO A 61 -16.66 11.23 21.94
C PRO A 61 -17.75 12.10 21.30
N ILE A 62 -17.47 12.74 20.15
CA ILE A 62 -18.47 13.54 19.42
C ILE A 62 -19.65 12.66 19.01
N ASN A 63 -19.41 11.49 18.42
CA ASN A 63 -20.50 10.58 18.04
C ASN A 63 -21.27 10.06 19.27
N ASN A 64 -20.62 9.88 20.41
CA ASN A 64 -21.30 9.50 21.65
C ASN A 64 -22.20 10.63 22.20
N ILE A 65 -21.72 11.87 22.20
CA ILE A 65 -22.47 13.06 22.66
C ILE A 65 -23.67 13.34 21.74
N VAL A 66 -23.47 13.27 20.42
CA VAL A 66 -24.56 13.45 19.44
C VAL A 66 -25.64 12.38 19.63
N ARG A 67 -25.25 11.12 19.87
CA ARG A 67 -26.21 10.04 20.16
C ARG A 67 -26.98 10.27 21.46
N ALA A 68 -26.31 10.75 22.52
CA ALA A 68 -26.96 11.07 23.79
C ALA A 68 -28.00 12.19 23.62
N HIS A 69 -27.67 13.29 22.95
CA HIS A 69 -28.61 14.39 22.68
C HIS A 69 -29.81 13.94 21.82
N ASN A 70 -29.57 13.12 20.79
CA ASN A 70 -30.65 12.59 19.94
C ASN A 70 -31.59 11.62 20.67
N ASN A 71 -31.12 10.93 21.72
CA ASN A 71 -31.96 10.02 22.51
C ASN A 71 -32.82 10.78 23.53
N THR A 72 -32.31 11.88 24.12
CA THR A 72 -33.08 12.77 25.00
C THR A 72 -34.21 13.51 24.29
N GLN A 73 -34.08 13.79 22.99
CA GLN A 73 -35.16 14.39 22.18
C GLN A 73 -36.23 13.38 21.73
N ARG A 74 -36.05 12.09 22.05
CA ARG A 74 -36.93 10.99 21.63
C ARG A 74 -37.80 10.44 22.77
N GLU A 75 -37.58 10.88 24.01
CA GLU A 75 -38.49 10.76 25.15
C GLU A 75 -39.30 12.05 25.30
#